data_AF-A0A536M146-F1
#
_entry.id   AF-A0A536M146-F1
#
_cell.length_a   1.000
_cell.length_b   1.000
_cell.length_c   1.000
_cell.angle_alpha   90.00
_cell.angle_beta   90.00
_cell.angle_gamma   90.00
#
_symmetry.space_group_name_H-M   'P 1'
#
loop_
_entity.id
_entity.type
_entity.pdbx_description
1 polymer ?
#
loop_
_entity_poly.entity_id
_entity_poly.type
_entity_poly.pdbx_seq_one_letter_code
_entity_poly.pdbx_strand_id
1 'polypeptide(L)' 'MSELVLASASPRRRELFARLKLTFKVRPVEVDERAPSRGDPEIVARRLARTKA' A
#
# COMPACT_ATOMS: atom_id res chain seq x y z
N MET A 1 7.87 17.49 11.81
CA MET A 1 7.01 17.31 10.62
C MET A 1 7.14 15.87 10.17
N SER A 2 6.02 15.14 10.01
CA SER A 2 6.02 13.76 9.53
C SER A 2 6.04 13.73 7.99
N GLU A 3 6.90 12.88 7.43
CA GLU A 3 7.00 12.67 5.99
C GLU A 3 5.94 11.67 5.52
N LEU A 4 5.31 11.95 4.37
CA LEU A 4 4.37 11.02 3.75
C LEU A 4 5.12 9.95 2.94
N VAL A 5 4.80 8.69 3.15
CA VAL A 5 5.46 7.55 2.49
C VAL A 5 4.43 6.66 1.80
N LEU A 6 4.66 6.35 0.52
CA LEU A 6 3.94 5.34 -0.24
C LEU A 6 4.65 3.99 -0.11
N ALA A 7 4.09 3.10 0.71
CA ALA A 7 4.59 1.74 0.94
C ALA A 7 4.22 0.76 -0.19
N SER A 8 4.57 1.09 -1.44
CA SER A 8 4.21 0.27 -2.60
C SER A 8 5.22 0.36 -3.73
N ALA A 9 5.56 -0.79 -4.31
CA ALA A 9 6.36 -0.89 -5.53
C ALA A 9 5.56 -0.64 -6.83
N SER A 10 4.24 -0.45 -6.76
CA SER A 10 3.40 -0.38 -7.96
C SER A 10 3.55 0.95 -8.71
N PRO A 11 3.98 0.94 -9.99
CA PRO A 11 4.07 2.16 -10.80
C PRO A 11 2.74 2.89 -10.90
N ARG A 12 1.64 2.13 -11.10
CA ARG A 12 0.27 2.66 -11.17
C ARG A 12 -0.15 3.38 -9.89
N ARG A 13 0.17 2.84 -8.71
CA ARG A 13 -0.16 3.50 -7.43
C ARG A 13 0.63 4.79 -7.24
N ARG A 14 1.90 4.82 -7.65
CA ARG A 14 2.73 6.04 -7.64
C ARG A 14 2.12 7.12 -8.53
N GLU A 15 1.69 6.78 -9.75
CA GLU A 15 1.05 7.71 -10.67
C GLU A 15 -0.26 8.28 -10.12
N LEU A 16 -1.09 7.43 -9.50
CA LEU A 16 -2.34 7.87 -8.86
C LEU A 16 -2.06 8.81 -7.68
N PHE A 17 -1.11 8.47 -6.82
CA PHE A 17 -0.77 9.26 -5.64
C PHE A 17 -0.16 10.62 -6.02
N ALA A 18 0.63 10.68 -7.10
CA ALA A 18 1.19 11.92 -7.63
C ALA A 18 0.13 12.93 -8.08
N ARG A 19 -1.07 12.49 -8.49
CA ARG A 19 -2.18 13.39 -8.86
C ARG A 19 -2.70 14.22 -7.70
N LEU A 20 -2.43 13.80 -6.46
CA LEU A 20 -2.79 14.54 -5.24
C LEU A 20 -1.91 15.77 -4.99
N LYS A 21 -0.82 15.94 -5.77
CA LYS A 21 0.15 17.06 -5.63
C LYS A 21 0.75 17.18 -4.22
N LEU A 22 0.89 16.05 -3.52
CA LEU A 22 1.56 15.95 -2.22
C LEU A 22 3.04 15.62 -2.41
N THR A 23 3.88 16.06 -1.48
CA THR A 23 5.26 15.57 -1.37
C THR A 23 5.24 14.23 -0.62
N PHE A 24 5.76 13.18 -1.25
CA PHE A 24 5.87 11.85 -0.63
C PHE A 24 7.10 11.10 -1.13
N LYS A 25 7.59 10.14 -0.33
CA LYS A 25 8.61 9.17 -0.75
C LYS A 25 7.98 7.83 -1.11
N VAL A 26 8.60 7.10 -2.02
CA VAL A 26 8.21 5.72 -2.33
C VAL A 26 9.16 4.78 -1.60
N ARG A 27 8.62 3.86 -0.80
CA ARG A 27 9.39 2.82 -0.11
C ARG A 27 8.70 1.48 -0.26
N PRO A 28 9.10 0.63 -1.22
CA PRO A 28 8.58 -0.73 -1.33
C PRO A 28 8.73 -1.48 0.00
N VAL A 29 7.74 -2.32 0.32
CA VAL A 29 7.76 -3.22 1.48
C VAL A 29 7.42 -4.62 1.02
N GLU A 30 8.13 -5.59 1.56
CA GLU A 30 7.87 -7.01 1.37
C GLU A 30 7.00 -7.49 2.53
N VAL A 31 5.81 -7.99 2.21
CA VAL A 31 4.89 -8.57 3.19
C VAL A 31 4.32 -9.86 2.61
N ASP A 32 3.95 -10.80 3.47
CA ASP A 32 3.25 -11.99 3.03
C ASP A 32 1.82 -11.62 2.59
N GLU A 33 1.59 -11.64 1.27
CA GLU A 33 0.29 -11.34 0.66
C GLU A 33 -0.60 -12.58 0.54
N ARG A 34 -0.19 -13.75 1.06
CA ARG A 34 -1.01 -14.96 1.02
C ARG A 34 -2.33 -14.74 1.77
N ALA A 35 -3.40 -14.76 1.00
CA ALA A 35 -4.75 -14.84 1.54
C ALA A 35 -5.02 -16.28 1.99
N PRO A 36 -5.68 -16.50 3.15
CA PRO A 36 -6.24 -17.81 3.46
C PRO A 36 -7.18 -18.24 2.33
N SER A 37 -7.24 -19.54 2.02
CA SER A 37 -8.10 -20.08 0.95
C SER A 37 -9.60 -19.81 1.17
N ARG A 38 -9.98 -19.46 2.40
CA ARG A 38 -11.30 -19.01 2.81
C ARG A 38 -11.15 -17.70 3.59
N GLY A 39 -11.72 -16.62 3.08
CA GLY A 39 -11.73 -15.31 3.73
C GLY A 39 -12.48 -14.30 2.88
N ASP A 40 -13.10 -13.32 3.52
CA ASP A 40 -13.71 -12.20 2.84
C ASP A 40 -12.61 -11.35 2.14
N PRO A 41 -12.66 -11.17 0.81
CA PRO A 41 -11.67 -10.38 0.07
C PRO A 41 -11.49 -8.96 0.62
N GLU A 42 -12.55 -8.33 1.11
CA GLU A 42 -12.49 -6.98 1.68
C GLU A 42 -11.66 -6.96 2.97
N ILE A 43 -11.85 -7.97 3.83
CA ILE A 43 -11.10 -8.11 5.08
C ILE A 43 -9.62 -8.35 4.78
N VAL A 44 -9.32 -9.23 3.81
CA VAL A 44 -7.94 -9.52 3.41
C VAL A 44 -7.26 -8.26 2.86
N ALA A 45 -7.93 -7.52 1.96
CA ALA A 45 -7.40 -6.30 1.38
C ALA A 45 -7.11 -5.23 2.45
N ARG A 46 -8.03 -5.03 3.40
CA ARG A 46 -7.83 -4.11 4.53
C ARG A 46 -6.68 -4.52 5.42
N ARG A 47 -6.56 -5.81 5.75
CA ARG A 47 -5.46 -6.35 6.56
C ARG A 47 -4.13 -6.08 5.87
N LEU A 48 -3.99 -6.46 4.61
CA LEU A 48 -2.74 -6.26 3.85
C LEU A 48 -2.38 -4.78 3.70
N ALA A 49 -3.36 -3.90 3.49
CA ALA A 49 -3.11 -2.47 3.44
C ALA A 49 -2.55 -1.94 4.76
N ARG A 50 -3.09 -2.40 5.90
CA ARG A 50 -2.58 -2.05 7.24
C ARG A 50 -1.20 -2.64 7.51
N THR A 51 -0.93 -3.87 7.08
CA THR A 51 0.39 -4.51 7.25
C THR A 51 1.48 -3.81 6.43
N LYS A 52 1.13 -3.22 5.29
CA LYS A 52 2.07 -2.45 4.45
C LYS A 52 2.38 -1.05 5.00
N ALA A 53 1.51 -0.47 5.83
CA ALA A 53 1.59 0.92 6.30
C ALA A 53 2.42 1.03 7.59
#